data_AF-A0A9J7IKY0-F1
#
_entry.id   AF-A0A9J7IKY0-F1
#
_cell.length_a   1.000
_cell.length_b   1.000
_cell.length_c   1.000
_cell.angle_alpha   90.00
_cell.angle_beta   90.00
_cell.angle_gamma   90.00
#
_symmetry.space_group_name_H-M   'P 1'
#
loop_
_entity.id
_entity.type
_entity.pdbx_description
1 polymer ?
#
loop_
_entity_poly.entity_id
_entity_poly.type
_entity_poly.pdbx_seq_one_letter_code
_entity_poly.pdbx_strand_id
1 'polypeptide(L)'
;MASLWVFKDIALIIIQCLQCEKFYIANERAKIACILLVRNENCPTEVPLRHSLDKDIRRIFYPFHILLLLVLSPKYTIKDNYITTNGTIRNLFSIFIECIAIDFVFINYNIECVYAISLIMLLKKYLNAWMNCLFKIYSHPSIELALFLWVSKDILLLIAQSMESEKFYIANEEAKATCMQLMKNKNCSRHEQRLYKQVLQTNRTFSRISACGFFYIDAQSTISLIGLLTGYVCVLLQFAFL
;
A
#
# COMPACT_ATOMS: atom_id res chain seq x y z
N MET A 1 8.93 -29.49 -6.49
CA MET A 1 8.40 -28.19 -6.04
C MET A 1 9.43 -27.36 -5.27
N ALA A 2 10.25 -27.93 -4.38
CA ALA A 2 11.27 -27.18 -3.62
C ALA A 2 12.25 -26.35 -4.48
N SER A 3 12.62 -26.85 -5.68
CA SER A 3 13.50 -26.12 -6.60
C SER A 3 12.92 -24.80 -7.10
N LEU A 4 11.60 -24.70 -7.30
CA LEU A 4 10.96 -23.49 -7.85
C LEU A 4 10.95 -22.33 -6.83
N TRP A 5 10.89 -22.63 -5.54
CA TRP A 5 10.93 -21.63 -4.47
C TRP A 5 12.33 -21.03 -4.33
N VAL A 6 13.38 -21.86 -4.42
CA VAL A 6 14.78 -21.41 -4.47
C VAL A 6 14.99 -20.38 -5.60
N PHE A 7 14.44 -20.65 -6.79
CA PHE A 7 14.54 -19.71 -7.92
C PHE A 7 13.80 -18.40 -7.65
N LYS A 8 12.67 -18.45 -6.94
CA LYS A 8 11.87 -17.26 -6.62
C LYS A 8 12.60 -16.36 -5.62
N ASP A 9 13.25 -16.94 -4.62
CA ASP A 9 14.00 -16.17 -3.62
C ASP A 9 15.31 -15.62 -4.19
N ILE A 10 16.01 -16.39 -5.02
CA ILE A 10 17.17 -15.90 -5.78
C ILE A 10 16.76 -14.76 -6.73
N ALA A 11 15.63 -14.91 -7.44
CA ALA A 11 15.12 -13.84 -8.29
C ALA A 11 14.76 -12.59 -7.48
N LEU A 12 14.18 -12.73 -6.30
CA LEU A 12 13.85 -11.61 -5.41
C LEU A 12 15.11 -10.86 -4.96
N ILE A 13 16.16 -11.59 -4.57
CA ILE A 13 17.46 -11.03 -4.19
C ILE A 13 18.10 -10.32 -5.38
N ILE A 14 18.11 -10.93 -6.56
CA ILE A 14 18.66 -10.31 -7.78
C ILE A 14 17.89 -9.04 -8.15
N ILE A 15 16.55 -9.04 -8.03
CA ILE A 15 15.72 -7.87 -8.27
C ILE A 15 16.05 -6.76 -7.27
N GLN A 16 16.24 -7.08 -5.99
CA GLN A 16 16.65 -6.10 -4.98
C GLN A 16 18.05 -5.55 -5.25
N CYS A 17 19.02 -6.39 -5.63
CA CYS A 17 20.36 -5.95 -6.03
C CYS A 17 20.31 -5.00 -7.24
N LEU A 18 19.53 -5.34 -8.27
CA LEU A 18 19.34 -4.49 -9.46
C LEU A 18 18.62 -3.17 -9.13
N GLN A 19 17.71 -3.16 -8.15
CA GLN A 19 17.06 -1.95 -7.67
C GLN A 19 18.07 -1.04 -6.97
N CYS A 20 18.94 -1.60 -6.12
CA CYS A 20 20.01 -0.85 -5.46
C CYS A 20 21.01 -0.27 -6.46
N GLU A 21 21.38 -1.03 -7.49
CA GLU A 21 22.29 -0.56 -8.54
C GLU A 21 21.67 0.57 -9.38
N LYS A 22 20.41 0.41 -9.82
CA LYS A 22 19.68 1.45 -10.56
C LYS A 22 19.54 2.73 -9.74
N PHE A 23 19.35 2.59 -8.44
CA PHE A 23 19.26 3.70 -7.51
C PHE A 23 20.58 4.44 -7.34
N TYR A 24 21.69 3.72 -7.19
CA TYR A 24 23.03 4.29 -7.17
C TYR A 24 23.32 5.07 -8.46
N ILE A 25 23.00 4.50 -9.61
CA ILE A 25 23.15 5.15 -10.92
C ILE A 25 22.25 6.40 -11.02
N ALA A 26 21.01 6.34 -10.52
CA ALA A 26 20.10 7.48 -10.53
C ALA A 26 20.61 8.63 -9.66
N ASN A 27 21.19 8.32 -8.50
CA ASN A 27 21.78 9.32 -7.62
C ASN A 27 22.97 10.00 -8.29
N GLU A 28 23.83 9.24 -8.97
CA GLU A 28 24.99 9.80 -9.65
C GLU A 28 24.61 10.58 -10.92
N ARG A 29 23.54 10.18 -11.60
CA ARG A 29 22.92 10.99 -12.66
C ARG A 29 22.28 12.27 -12.12
N ALA A 30 21.64 12.24 -10.96
CA ALA A 30 21.06 13.43 -10.34
C ALA A 30 22.14 14.44 -9.95
N LYS A 31 23.29 13.96 -9.46
CA LYS A 31 24.48 14.77 -9.19
C LYS A 31 24.99 15.44 -10.47
N ILE A 32 25.09 14.71 -11.58
CA ILE A 32 25.50 15.26 -12.89
C ILE A 32 24.45 16.24 -13.46
N ALA A 33 23.16 15.93 -13.36
CA ALA A 33 22.08 16.78 -13.84
C ALA A 33 22.00 18.09 -13.04
N CYS A 34 22.26 18.05 -11.73
CA CYS A 34 22.40 19.26 -10.91
C CYS A 34 23.58 20.12 -11.39
N ILE A 35 24.72 19.52 -11.72
CA ILE A 35 25.87 20.24 -12.30
C ILE A 35 25.48 20.94 -13.62
N LEU A 36 24.60 20.33 -14.42
CA LEU A 36 24.15 20.87 -15.71
C LEU A 36 23.03 21.92 -15.59
N LEU A 37 22.10 21.77 -14.64
CA LEU A 37 21.00 22.71 -14.41
C LEU A 37 21.46 24.03 -13.78
N VAL A 38 22.51 23.99 -12.95
CA VAL A 38 23.20 25.21 -12.49
C VAL A 38 23.70 26.06 -13.66
N ARG A 39 23.83 25.47 -14.86
CA ARG A 39 24.31 26.16 -16.06
C ARG A 39 23.22 26.94 -16.82
N ASN A 40 21.93 26.77 -16.54
CA ASN A 40 20.90 27.31 -17.44
C ASN A 40 19.52 27.52 -16.77
N GLU A 41 19.13 28.76 -16.43
CA GLU A 41 17.72 29.05 -16.05
C GLU A 41 17.27 30.45 -16.48
N ASN A 42 16.06 30.50 -17.06
CA ASN A 42 15.07 31.59 -17.00
C ASN A 42 13.69 31.07 -17.42
N CYS A 43 12.69 31.02 -16.51
CA CYS A 43 11.34 31.62 -16.67
C CYS A 43 10.31 31.25 -15.57
N PRO A 44 9.22 32.05 -15.38
CA PRO A 44 8.16 31.83 -14.39
C PRO A 44 6.73 31.58 -14.97
N THR A 45 5.76 31.46 -14.04
CA THR A 45 4.47 30.75 -14.08
C THR A 45 3.18 31.62 -14.04
N GLU A 46 2.09 30.98 -14.48
CA GLU A 46 0.68 30.97 -13.98
C GLU A 46 -0.25 32.20 -14.01
N VAL A 47 -1.51 31.96 -14.45
CA VAL A 47 -2.73 32.59 -13.91
C VAL A 47 -3.91 31.58 -13.91
N PRO A 48 -4.78 31.56 -12.87
CA PRO A 48 -5.92 30.65 -12.74
C PRO A 48 -7.32 31.26 -13.01
N LEU A 49 -8.28 30.34 -13.18
CA LEU A 49 -9.74 30.48 -13.40
C LEU A 49 -10.58 30.85 -12.18
N ARG A 50 -11.77 31.43 -12.41
CA ARG A 50 -13.05 31.44 -11.63
C ARG A 50 -14.17 31.93 -12.57
N HIS A 51 -15.49 31.79 -12.41
CA HIS A 51 -16.44 31.14 -11.49
C HIS A 51 -17.84 31.35 -12.11
N SER A 52 -18.78 30.42 -11.93
CA SER A 52 -20.11 30.67 -11.34
C SER A 52 -20.76 29.32 -11.06
N LEU A 53 -21.96 29.27 -10.50
CA LEU A 53 -22.73 28.05 -10.26
C LEU A 53 -24.10 28.33 -10.92
N ASP A 54 -24.21 28.45 -12.23
CA ASP A 54 -23.84 27.52 -13.31
C ASP A 54 -24.65 26.22 -13.26
N LYS A 55 -24.72 25.56 -14.41
CA LYS A 55 -25.23 24.22 -14.69
C LYS A 55 -25.02 23.20 -13.56
N ASP A 56 -24.05 23.46 -12.70
CA ASP A 56 -23.59 22.73 -11.55
C ASP A 56 -24.63 22.51 -10.45
N ILE A 57 -25.48 23.48 -10.06
CA ILE A 57 -26.50 23.21 -9.03
C ILE A 57 -27.53 22.18 -9.50
N ARG A 58 -27.98 22.30 -10.76
CA ARG A 58 -28.88 21.33 -11.39
C ARG A 58 -28.21 19.96 -11.53
N ARG A 59 -26.89 19.96 -11.79
CA ARG A 59 -26.05 18.77 -11.79
C ARG A 59 -25.93 18.14 -10.39
N ILE A 60 -26.04 18.91 -9.32
CA ILE A 60 -26.06 18.40 -7.94
C ILE A 60 -27.36 17.65 -7.66
N PHE A 61 -28.52 18.13 -8.11
CA PHE A 61 -29.82 17.52 -7.76
C PHE A 61 -30.29 16.38 -8.69
N TYR A 62 -29.80 16.32 -9.93
CA TYR A 62 -30.17 15.26 -10.88
C TYR A 62 -29.79 13.83 -10.45
N PRO A 63 -28.59 13.59 -9.88
CA PRO A 63 -28.21 12.28 -9.35
C PRO A 63 -29.15 11.81 -8.24
N PHE A 64 -29.62 12.71 -7.36
CA PHE A 64 -30.56 12.35 -6.30
C PHE A 64 -31.93 11.99 -6.86
N HIS A 65 -32.40 12.67 -7.90
CA HIS A 65 -33.65 12.31 -8.57
C HIS A 65 -33.55 10.93 -9.25
N ILE A 66 -32.44 10.64 -9.94
CA ILE A 66 -32.18 9.31 -10.50
C ILE A 66 -32.08 8.27 -9.39
N LEU A 67 -31.39 8.57 -8.30
CA LEU A 67 -31.23 7.66 -7.15
C LEU A 67 -32.60 7.32 -6.54
N LEU A 68 -33.46 8.32 -6.33
CA LEU A 68 -34.81 8.11 -5.83
C LEU A 68 -35.70 7.34 -6.80
N LEU A 69 -35.52 7.54 -8.11
CA LEU A 69 -36.20 6.75 -9.14
C LEU A 69 -35.72 5.29 -9.15
N LEU A 70 -34.42 5.07 -8.94
CA LEU A 70 -33.78 3.75 -8.88
C LEU A 70 -34.19 2.99 -7.61
N VAL A 71 -34.37 3.71 -6.50
CA VAL A 71 -34.93 3.19 -5.23
C VAL A 71 -36.46 3.05 -5.31
N LEU A 72 -37.08 3.31 -6.47
CA LEU A 72 -38.52 3.23 -6.74
C LEU A 72 -39.40 4.11 -5.82
N SER A 73 -38.79 5.07 -5.11
CA SER A 73 -39.44 5.94 -4.12
C SER A 73 -39.28 7.43 -4.47
N PRO A 74 -39.73 7.90 -5.66
CA PRO A 74 -39.66 9.32 -5.99
C PRO A 74 -40.72 10.08 -5.19
N LYS A 75 -40.30 10.68 -4.06
CA LYS A 75 -41.14 11.58 -3.25
C LYS A 75 -41.56 12.84 -4.01
N TYR A 76 -40.76 13.25 -4.99
CA TYR A 76 -41.00 14.41 -5.83
C TYR A 76 -40.81 14.08 -7.31
N THR A 77 -41.57 14.75 -8.17
CA THR A 77 -41.42 14.69 -9.63
C THR A 77 -41.10 16.10 -10.13
N ILE A 78 -39.99 16.22 -10.86
CA ILE A 78 -39.59 17.48 -11.49
C ILE A 78 -40.19 17.51 -12.89
N LYS A 79 -41.16 18.39 -13.12
CA LYS A 79 -41.73 18.66 -14.45
C LYS A 79 -41.71 20.15 -14.71
N ASP A 80 -41.25 20.53 -15.90
CA ASP A 80 -41.30 21.91 -16.39
C ASP A 80 -40.67 22.95 -15.44
N ASN A 81 -39.53 22.58 -14.83
CA ASN A 81 -38.80 23.39 -13.83
C ASN A 81 -39.51 23.57 -12.48
N TYR A 82 -40.60 22.83 -12.22
CA TYR A 82 -41.30 22.82 -10.93
C TYR A 82 -41.23 21.44 -10.28
N ILE A 83 -41.12 21.43 -8.95
CA ILE A 83 -41.10 20.23 -8.12
C ILE A 83 -42.51 19.99 -7.59
N THR A 84 -43.12 18.85 -7.92
CA THR A 84 -44.47 18.47 -7.49
C THR A 84 -44.46 17.17 -6.70
N THR A 85 -45.33 17.03 -5.69
CA THR A 85 -45.40 15.86 -4.80
C THR A 85 -46.33 14.77 -5.36
N ASN A 86 -45.92 13.50 -5.25
CA ASN A 86 -46.70 12.35 -5.73
C ASN A 86 -47.86 11.96 -4.78
N GLY A 87 -48.93 11.39 -5.33
CA GLY A 87 -50.16 11.01 -4.60
C GLY A 87 -50.06 9.69 -3.79
N THR A 88 -50.98 9.52 -2.84
CA THR A 88 -50.99 8.45 -1.80
C THR A 88 -51.03 7.02 -2.31
N ILE A 89 -51.70 6.72 -3.44
CA ILE A 89 -51.76 5.36 -4.00
C ILE A 89 -50.38 4.88 -4.46
N ARG A 90 -49.56 5.77 -5.05
CA ARG A 90 -48.18 5.43 -5.45
C ARG A 90 -47.30 5.11 -4.25
N ASN A 91 -47.59 5.72 -3.09
CA ASN A 91 -46.86 5.45 -1.84
C ASN A 91 -47.11 4.03 -1.33
N LEU A 92 -48.34 3.52 -1.39
CA LEU A 92 -48.66 2.15 -0.97
C LEU A 92 -48.00 1.09 -1.88
N PHE A 93 -48.00 1.32 -3.19
CA PHE A 93 -47.27 0.45 -4.13
C PHE A 93 -45.76 0.48 -3.92
N SER A 94 -45.18 1.65 -3.59
CA SER A 94 -43.75 1.77 -3.23
C SER A 94 -43.41 0.91 -2.02
N ILE A 95 -44.20 1.01 -0.94
CA ILE A 95 -43.99 0.24 0.30
C ILE A 95 -44.05 -1.26 0.01
N PHE A 96 -45.00 -1.72 -0.80
CA PHE A 96 -45.14 -3.13 -1.14
C PHE A 96 -43.92 -3.67 -1.91
N ILE A 97 -43.40 -2.91 -2.87
CA ILE A 97 -42.19 -3.28 -3.63
C ILE A 97 -40.96 -3.27 -2.72
N GLU A 98 -40.84 -2.27 -1.84
CA GLU A 98 -39.77 -2.19 -0.85
C GLU A 98 -39.78 -3.41 0.10
N CYS A 99 -40.97 -3.88 0.56
CA CYS A 99 -41.08 -5.09 1.36
C CYS A 99 -40.59 -6.34 0.62
N ILE A 100 -41.02 -6.55 -0.62
CA ILE A 100 -40.58 -7.71 -1.43
C ILE A 100 -39.06 -7.66 -1.67
N ALA A 101 -38.51 -6.47 -1.91
CA ALA A 101 -37.07 -6.29 -2.10
C ALA A 101 -36.29 -6.64 -0.82
N ILE A 102 -36.78 -6.23 0.36
CA ILE A 102 -36.18 -6.58 1.65
C ILE A 102 -36.21 -8.10 1.88
N ASP A 103 -37.36 -8.74 1.65
CA ASP A 103 -37.49 -10.20 1.81
C ASP A 103 -36.57 -10.95 0.85
N PHE A 104 -36.45 -10.49 -0.40
CA PHE A 104 -35.54 -11.06 -1.39
C PHE A 104 -34.07 -10.90 -0.96
N VAL A 105 -33.66 -9.73 -0.47
CA VAL A 105 -32.31 -9.50 0.05
C VAL A 105 -32.03 -10.38 1.27
N PHE A 106 -33.00 -10.52 2.18
CA PHE A 106 -32.87 -11.38 3.35
C PHE A 106 -32.72 -12.86 2.98
N ILE A 107 -33.48 -13.35 2.00
CA ILE A 107 -33.35 -14.73 1.48
C ILE A 107 -31.97 -14.93 0.86
N ASN A 108 -31.50 -14.00 0.02
CA ASN A 108 -30.16 -14.10 -0.58
C ASN A 108 -29.05 -14.09 0.47
N TYR A 109 -29.14 -13.21 1.48
CA TYR A 109 -28.18 -13.17 2.59
C TYR A 109 -28.14 -14.49 3.35
N ASN A 110 -29.30 -15.08 3.66
CA ASN A 110 -29.36 -16.39 4.32
C ASN A 110 -28.72 -17.48 3.46
N ILE A 111 -28.94 -17.48 2.15
CA ILE A 111 -28.32 -18.43 1.22
C ILE A 111 -26.80 -18.26 1.22
N GLU A 112 -26.29 -17.03 1.08
CA GLU A 112 -24.85 -16.73 1.13
C GLU A 112 -24.21 -17.15 2.47
N CYS A 113 -24.90 -16.91 3.60
CA CYS A 113 -24.45 -17.35 4.91
C CYS A 113 -24.37 -18.88 5.00
N VAL A 114 -25.37 -19.60 4.50
CA VAL A 114 -25.36 -21.08 4.48
C VAL A 114 -24.22 -21.60 3.59
N TYR A 115 -23.96 -20.97 2.45
CA TYR A 115 -22.81 -21.31 1.60
C TYR A 115 -21.48 -21.02 2.29
N ALA A 116 -21.34 -19.87 2.97
CA ALA A 116 -20.13 -19.51 3.70
C ALA A 116 -19.84 -20.50 4.85
N ILE A 117 -20.86 -20.85 5.65
CA ILE A 117 -20.73 -21.83 6.73
C ILE A 117 -20.36 -23.21 6.17
N SER A 118 -21.01 -23.65 5.09
CA SER A 118 -20.70 -24.91 4.42
C SER A 118 -19.26 -24.94 3.88
N LEU A 119 -18.80 -23.83 3.30
CA LEU A 119 -17.43 -23.67 2.82
C LEU A 119 -16.42 -23.71 3.96
N ILE A 120 -16.68 -23.03 5.08
CA ILE A 120 -15.82 -23.04 6.26
C ILE A 120 -15.73 -24.45 6.85
N MET A 121 -16.83 -25.20 6.92
CA MET A 121 -16.82 -26.59 7.37
C MET A 121 -15.98 -27.50 6.46
N LEU A 122 -16.11 -27.34 5.14
CA LEU A 122 -15.30 -28.06 4.16
C LEU A 122 -13.82 -27.70 4.28
N LEU A 123 -13.51 -26.41 4.41
CA LEU A 123 -12.15 -25.91 4.59
C LEU A 123 -11.53 -26.48 5.88
N LYS A 124 -12.25 -26.48 6.99
CA LYS A 124 -11.80 -27.07 8.25
C LYS A 124 -11.49 -28.56 8.10
N LYS A 125 -12.33 -29.32 7.40
CA LYS A 125 -12.11 -30.74 7.12
C LYS A 125 -10.85 -30.96 6.29
N TYR A 126 -10.66 -30.16 5.24
CA TYR A 126 -9.48 -30.25 4.37
C TYR A 126 -8.21 -29.84 5.11
N LEU A 127 -8.24 -28.75 5.87
CA LEU A 127 -7.14 -28.30 6.71
C LEU A 127 -6.74 -29.36 7.72
N ASN A 128 -7.71 -30.01 8.38
CA ASN A 128 -7.39 -31.07 9.33
C ASN A 128 -6.71 -32.27 8.66
N ALA A 129 -7.21 -32.71 7.50
CA ALA A 129 -6.57 -33.78 6.72
C ALA A 129 -5.15 -33.39 6.26
N TRP A 130 -4.98 -32.16 5.82
CA TRP A 130 -3.69 -31.61 5.39
C TRP A 130 -2.70 -31.49 6.55
N MET A 131 -3.13 -30.99 7.72
CA MET A 131 -2.30 -30.90 8.92
C MET A 131 -1.86 -32.28 9.41
N ASN A 132 -2.74 -33.29 9.36
CA ASN A 132 -2.35 -34.67 9.70
C ASN A 132 -1.32 -35.25 8.71
N CYS A 133 -1.39 -34.87 7.44
CA CYS A 133 -0.39 -35.25 6.45
C CYS A 133 0.93 -34.52 6.69
N LEU A 134 0.89 -33.22 6.94
CA LEU A 134 2.07 -32.43 7.30
C LEU A 134 2.75 -32.97 8.56
N PHE A 135 2.00 -33.31 9.60
CA PHE A 135 2.56 -33.82 10.85
C PHE A 135 3.35 -35.12 10.62
N LYS A 136 2.85 -36.02 9.75
CA LYS A 136 3.57 -37.23 9.35
C LYS A 136 4.86 -36.93 8.59
N ILE A 137 4.84 -35.92 7.72
CA ILE A 137 6.03 -35.50 6.97
C ILE A 137 7.04 -34.85 7.93
N TYR A 138 6.57 -33.97 8.82
CA TYR A 138 7.40 -33.21 9.77
C TYR A 138 8.06 -34.10 10.83
N SER A 139 7.49 -35.27 11.13
CA SER A 139 8.09 -36.25 12.04
C SER A 139 9.46 -36.79 11.57
N HIS A 140 9.89 -36.52 10.34
CA HIS A 140 11.24 -36.86 9.91
C HIS A 140 12.25 -35.80 10.35
N PRO A 141 13.24 -36.14 11.20
CA PRO A 141 14.23 -35.19 11.73
C PRO A 141 15.07 -34.52 10.64
N SER A 142 15.21 -35.16 9.47
CA SER A 142 15.90 -34.59 8.31
C SER A 142 15.20 -33.33 7.75
N ILE A 143 13.88 -33.25 7.87
CA ILE A 143 13.09 -32.12 7.38
C ILE A 143 13.22 -30.93 8.34
N GLU A 144 13.23 -31.19 9.66
CA GLU A 144 13.45 -30.15 10.67
C GLU A 144 14.81 -29.46 10.48
N LEU A 145 15.87 -30.26 10.29
CA LEU A 145 17.21 -29.72 10.02
C LEU A 145 17.26 -28.93 8.71
N ALA A 146 16.62 -29.41 7.65
CA ALA A 146 16.56 -28.70 6.37
C ALA A 146 15.83 -27.36 6.49
N LEU A 147 14.70 -27.31 7.20
CA LEU A 147 13.96 -26.08 7.48
C LEU A 147 14.76 -25.12 8.35
N PHE A 148 15.45 -25.62 9.38
CA PHE A 148 16.29 -24.81 10.24
C PHE A 148 17.44 -24.16 9.44
N LEU A 149 18.14 -24.94 8.61
CA LEU A 149 19.20 -24.43 7.74
C LEU A 149 18.67 -23.42 6.73
N TRP A 150 17.47 -23.66 6.19
CA TRP A 150 16.81 -22.74 5.26
C TRP A 150 16.49 -21.39 5.92
N VAL A 151 15.79 -21.42 7.05
CA VAL A 151 15.43 -20.21 7.81
C VAL A 151 16.70 -19.46 8.26
N SER A 152 17.74 -20.19 8.69
CA SER A 152 19.01 -19.60 9.07
C SER A 152 19.68 -18.84 7.92
N LYS A 153 19.65 -19.41 6.71
CA LYS A 153 20.17 -18.75 5.49
C LYS A 153 19.42 -17.45 5.21
N ASP A 154 18.09 -17.46 5.29
CA ASP A 154 17.26 -16.27 5.03
C ASP A 154 17.51 -15.17 6.08
N ILE A 155 17.68 -15.55 7.36
CA ILE A 155 18.06 -14.62 8.42
C ILE A 155 19.44 -14.01 8.15
N LEU A 156 20.44 -14.81 7.76
CA LEU A 156 21.78 -14.31 7.44
C LEU A 156 21.76 -13.33 6.25
N LEU A 157 20.96 -13.61 5.23
CA LEU A 157 20.76 -12.70 4.09
C LEU A 157 20.09 -11.38 4.52
N LEU A 158 19.07 -11.46 5.37
CA LEU A 158 18.41 -10.27 5.92
C LEU A 158 19.36 -9.41 6.76
N ILE A 159 20.21 -10.04 7.57
CA ILE A 159 21.25 -9.35 8.36
C ILE A 159 22.26 -8.68 7.41
N ALA A 160 22.77 -9.39 6.41
CA ALA A 160 23.73 -8.85 5.45
C ALA A 160 23.17 -7.63 4.71
N GLN A 161 21.92 -7.70 4.25
CA GLN A 161 21.23 -6.59 3.60
C GLN A 161 21.01 -5.41 4.56
N SER A 162 20.72 -5.68 5.83
CA SER A 162 20.55 -4.65 6.85
C SER A 162 21.87 -3.90 7.10
N MET A 163 23.00 -4.61 7.15
CA MET A 163 24.33 -3.98 7.33
C MET A 163 24.70 -3.06 6.15
N GLU A 164 24.46 -3.49 4.91
CA GLU A 164 24.75 -2.65 3.74
C GLU A 164 23.84 -1.41 3.68
N SER A 165 22.58 -1.58 4.07
CA SER A 165 21.64 -0.46 4.18
C SER A 165 22.10 0.56 5.24
N GLU A 166 22.59 0.09 6.39
CA GLU A 166 23.10 0.95 7.46
C GLU A 166 24.34 1.75 7.01
N LYS A 167 25.31 1.10 6.35
CA LYS A 167 26.48 1.79 5.79
C LYS A 167 26.08 2.90 4.82
N PHE A 168 25.09 2.61 3.96
CA PHE A 168 24.54 3.59 3.04
C PHE A 168 23.89 4.79 3.78
N TYR A 169 23.09 4.52 4.82
CA TYR A 169 22.46 5.57 5.63
C TYR A 169 23.50 6.45 6.33
N ILE A 170 24.55 5.87 6.90
CA ILE A 170 25.65 6.61 7.54
C ILE A 170 26.32 7.54 6.53
N ALA A 171 26.70 7.02 5.35
CA ALA A 171 27.32 7.83 4.29
C ALA A 171 26.40 8.97 3.82
N ASN A 172 25.09 8.71 3.73
CA ASN A 172 24.11 9.73 3.35
C ASN A 172 23.96 10.83 4.43
N GLU A 173 23.95 10.47 5.71
CA GLU A 173 23.87 11.44 6.81
C GLU A 173 25.17 12.27 6.93
N GLU A 174 26.33 11.66 6.68
CA GLU A 174 27.63 12.36 6.60
C GLU A 174 27.66 13.37 5.44
N ALA A 175 27.18 12.97 4.25
CA ALA A 175 27.06 13.87 3.10
C ALA A 175 26.15 15.07 3.40
N LYS A 176 25.03 14.83 4.10
CA LYS A 176 24.09 15.86 4.55
C LYS A 176 24.72 16.79 5.59
N ALA A 177 25.44 16.26 6.57
CA ALA A 177 26.17 17.03 7.58
C ALA A 177 27.22 17.95 6.91
N THR A 178 27.96 17.42 5.95
CA THR A 178 28.96 18.16 5.17
C THR A 178 28.31 19.30 4.37
N CYS A 179 27.19 19.03 3.68
CA CYS A 179 26.43 20.08 2.96
C CYS A 179 25.94 21.19 3.90
N MET A 180 25.43 20.83 5.10
CA MET A 180 25.00 21.80 6.10
C MET A 180 26.17 22.64 6.64
N GLN A 181 27.35 22.03 6.82
CA GLN A 181 28.55 22.74 7.25
C GLN A 181 29.06 23.71 6.17
N LEU A 182 29.07 23.29 4.91
CA LEU A 182 29.45 24.12 3.77
C LEU A 182 28.50 25.31 3.57
N MET A 183 27.19 25.11 3.76
CA MET A 183 26.21 26.19 3.73
C MET A 183 26.41 27.25 4.83
N LYS A 184 27.01 26.89 5.97
CA LYS A 184 27.31 27.83 7.06
C LYS A 184 28.57 28.67 6.80
N ASN A 185 29.39 28.32 5.81
CA ASN A 185 30.60 29.08 5.47
C ASN A 185 30.22 30.43 4.84
N LYS A 186 30.74 31.53 5.39
CA LYS A 186 30.47 32.90 4.91
C LYS A 186 30.96 33.15 3.48
N ASN A 187 31.94 32.38 3.02
CA ASN A 187 32.50 32.51 1.67
C ASN A 187 31.75 31.69 0.60
N CYS A 188 30.62 31.06 0.96
CA CYS A 188 29.84 30.24 0.02
C CYS A 188 29.04 31.11 -0.95
N SER A 189 29.20 30.88 -2.26
CA SER A 189 28.49 31.62 -3.31
C SER A 189 26.98 31.31 -3.30
N ARG A 190 26.14 32.25 -3.78
CA ARG A 190 24.68 32.03 -3.87
C ARG A 190 24.29 30.80 -4.70
N HIS A 191 25.10 30.43 -5.70
CA HIS A 191 24.84 29.26 -6.55
C HIS A 191 25.10 27.94 -5.81
N GLU A 192 26.22 27.84 -5.07
CA GLU A 192 26.52 26.70 -4.22
C GLU A 192 25.44 26.53 -3.13
N GLN A 193 24.97 27.63 -2.54
CA GLN A 193 23.86 27.58 -1.57
C GLN A 193 22.58 27.00 -2.17
N ARG A 194 22.23 27.34 -3.43
CA ARG A 194 21.06 26.75 -4.11
C ARG A 194 21.25 25.26 -4.36
N LEU A 195 22.46 24.86 -4.79
CA LEU A 195 22.80 23.46 -5.01
C LEU A 195 22.69 22.66 -3.71
N TYR A 196 23.33 23.11 -2.62
CA TYR A 196 23.24 22.43 -1.32
C TYR A 196 21.80 22.38 -0.81
N LYS A 197 21.01 23.43 -1.04
CA LYS A 197 19.58 23.44 -0.68
C LYS A 197 18.78 22.43 -1.50
N GLN A 198 19.04 22.29 -2.80
CA GLN A 198 18.42 21.24 -3.63
C GLN A 198 18.87 19.85 -3.20
N VAL A 199 20.15 19.62 -2.95
CA VAL A 199 20.66 18.33 -2.42
C VAL A 199 20.02 18.01 -1.08
N LEU A 200 19.92 18.96 -0.16
CA LEU A 200 19.23 18.79 1.12
C LEU A 200 17.74 18.52 0.96
N GLN A 201 17.08 19.18 0.00
CA GLN A 201 15.65 18.99 -0.27
C GLN A 201 15.38 17.61 -0.89
N THR A 202 16.18 17.20 -1.86
CA THR A 202 16.16 15.85 -2.44
C THR A 202 16.45 14.83 -1.35
N ASN A 203 17.48 15.02 -0.53
CA ASN A 203 17.81 14.11 0.58
C ASN A 203 16.70 14.06 1.64
N ARG A 204 15.98 15.16 1.90
CA ARG A 204 14.80 15.17 2.79
C ARG A 204 13.64 14.33 2.24
N THR A 205 13.46 14.29 0.91
CA THR A 205 12.53 13.35 0.28
C THR A 205 13.08 11.92 0.26
N PHE A 206 14.40 11.77 0.34
CA PHE A 206 15.13 10.51 0.27
C PHE A 206 15.36 9.84 1.63
N SER A 207 15.23 10.54 2.76
CA SER A 207 15.29 9.96 4.12
C SER A 207 14.13 9.00 4.42
N ARG A 208 13.43 8.59 3.38
CA ARG A 208 12.16 7.91 3.31
C ARG A 208 12.19 7.08 2.02
N ILE A 209 13.20 6.22 1.89
CA ILE A 209 13.25 5.23 0.80
C ILE A 209 12.09 4.26 1.05
N SER A 210 10.96 4.56 0.42
CA SER A 210 9.83 3.66 0.38
C SER A 210 10.07 2.66 -0.75
N ALA A 211 10.29 1.39 -0.42
CA ALA A 211 10.23 0.35 -1.44
C ALA A 211 8.79 0.30 -1.96
N CYS A 212 8.62 0.51 -3.28
CA CYS A 212 7.33 0.49 -3.97
C CYS A 212 6.25 1.43 -3.40
N GLY A 213 6.62 2.51 -2.70
CA GLY A 213 5.64 3.44 -2.09
C GLY A 213 4.86 2.87 -0.90
N PHE A 214 5.15 1.65 -0.46
CA PHE A 214 4.36 0.92 0.54
C PHE A 214 5.07 0.77 1.89
N PHE A 215 6.39 0.58 1.92
CA PHE A 215 7.14 0.33 3.16
C PHE A 215 8.40 1.18 3.23
N TYR A 216 8.56 1.91 4.33
CA TYR A 216 9.79 2.62 4.65
C TYR A 216 10.83 1.61 5.10
N ILE A 217 11.89 1.42 4.31
CA ILE A 217 13.03 0.59 4.71
C ILE A 217 13.92 1.46 5.61
N ASP A 218 13.52 1.57 6.87
CA ASP A 218 14.37 2.06 7.95
C ASP A 218 14.99 0.85 8.68
N ALA A 219 16.13 1.00 9.33
CA ALA A 219 16.68 -0.04 10.23
C ALA A 219 15.66 -0.42 11.32
N GLN A 220 14.81 0.54 11.71
CA GLN A 220 13.67 0.32 12.60
C GLN A 220 12.56 -0.55 12.00
N SER A 221 12.44 -0.59 10.67
CA SER A 221 11.46 -1.44 9.96
C SER A 221 11.82 -2.91 10.05
N THR A 222 13.11 -3.28 9.96
CA THR A 222 13.53 -4.68 10.12
C THR A 222 13.23 -5.17 11.54
N ILE A 223 13.49 -4.35 12.55
CA ILE A 223 13.16 -4.65 13.95
C ILE A 223 11.64 -4.79 14.13
N SER A 224 10.85 -3.90 13.53
CA SER A 224 9.38 -3.96 13.58
C SER A 224 8.82 -5.20 12.88
N LEU A 225 9.40 -5.58 11.74
CA LEU A 225 9.02 -6.77 10.99
C LEU A 225 9.32 -8.05 11.79
N ILE A 226 10.50 -8.13 12.41
CA ILE A 226 10.85 -9.23 13.32
C ILE A 226 9.86 -9.29 14.47
N GLY A 227 9.53 -8.16 15.11
CA GLY A 227 8.54 -8.09 16.18
C GLY A 227 7.15 -8.57 15.76
N LEU A 228 6.67 -8.17 14.57
CA LEU A 228 5.41 -8.63 14.00
C LEU A 228 5.43 -10.13 13.71
N LEU A 229 6.52 -10.63 13.13
CA LEU A 229 6.67 -12.04 12.79
C LEU A 229 6.71 -12.91 14.04
N THR A 230 7.47 -12.49 15.07
CA THR A 230 7.49 -13.13 16.39
C THR A 230 6.10 -13.11 17.03
N GLY A 231 5.42 -11.96 17.03
CA GLY A 231 4.06 -11.84 17.56
C GLY A 231 3.08 -12.78 16.87
N TYR A 232 3.13 -12.85 15.54
CA TYR A 232 2.29 -13.76 14.75
C TYR A 232 2.59 -15.23 15.04
N VAL A 233 3.87 -15.62 15.11
CA VAL A 233 4.28 -16.98 15.50
C VAL A 233 3.79 -17.33 16.91
N CYS A 234 3.90 -16.41 17.87
CA CYS A 234 3.38 -16.61 19.22
C CYS A 234 1.86 -16.83 19.25
N VAL A 235 1.09 -16.02 18.50
CA VAL A 235 -0.37 -16.18 18.40
C VAL A 235 -0.75 -17.52 17.77
N LEU A 236 -0.06 -17.91 16.68
CA LEU A 236 -0.28 -19.22 16.06
C LEU A 236 0.05 -20.38 17.01
N LEU A 237 1.14 -20.28 17.77
CA LEU A 237 1.49 -21.27 18.79
C LEU A 237 0.41 -21.34 19.87
N GLN A 238 -0.12 -20.22 20.35
CA GLN A 238 -1.22 -20.20 21.32
C GLN A 238 -2.45 -20.93 20.78
N PHE A 239 -2.85 -20.70 19.54
CA PHE A 239 -3.99 -21.41 18.92
C PHE A 239 -3.73 -22.90 18.67
N ALA A 240 -2.47 -23.32 18.56
CA ALA A 240 -2.13 -24.73 18.38
C ALA A 240 -2.19 -25.53 19.69
N PHE A 241 -1.98 -24.87 20.84
CA PHE A 241 -1.94 -25.49 22.17
C PHE A 241 -3.21 -25.27 23.02
N LEU A 242 -4.14 -24.41 22.59
CA LEU A 242 -5.47 -24.24 23.17
C LEU A 242 -6.52 -25.11 22.47
#